data_AF-A0A3N7GX11-F1
#
_entry.id   AF-A0A3N7GX11-F1
#
_cell.length_a   1.000
_cell.length_b   1.000
_cell.length_c   1.000
_cell.angle_alpha   90.00
_cell.angle_beta   90.00
_cell.angle_gamma   90.00
#
_symmetry.space_group_name_H-M   'P 1'
#
loop_
_entity.id
_entity.type
_entity.pdbx_description
1 polymer ?
#
loop_
_entity_poly.entity_id
_entity_poly.type
_entity_poly.pdbx_seq_one_letter_code
_entity_poly.pdbx_strand_id
1 'polypeptide(L)'
;MEVFNKELKDTDIQFRFSFPSRSLRYLDFAGDFFVDLKVKDSSGKLRVIRCRKRDGDYDKPVLSKGWLQFVADYELRVGDMAVLLREDDHLLGSQFRIEAKRKIILFRKEVWGDVPRAN
;
A
#
# COMPACT_ATOMS: atom_id res chain seq x y z
N MET A 1 1.89 1.19 -13.65
CA MET A 1 0.41 1.24 -13.60
C MET A 1 -0.09 1.34 -12.15
N GLU A 2 -1.12 2.12 -11.82
CA GLU A 2 -1.68 2.14 -10.45
C GLU A 2 -2.58 0.92 -10.18
N VAL A 3 -2.32 0.21 -9.08
CA VAL A 3 -3.12 -0.92 -8.59
C VAL A 3 -4.24 -0.42 -7.68
N PHE A 4 -3.90 0.47 -6.73
CA PHE A 4 -4.86 1.23 -5.93
C PHE A 4 -4.21 2.49 -5.35
N ASN A 5 -5.05 3.46 -5.03
CA ASN A 5 -4.77 4.49 -4.04
C ASN A 5 -5.92 4.53 -3.01
N LYS A 6 -5.61 4.89 -1.76
CA LYS A 6 -6.61 5.02 -0.71
C LYS A 6 -6.14 5.97 0.39
N GLU A 7 -7.02 6.87 0.80
CA GLU A 7 -6.86 7.64 2.04
C GLU A 7 -7.10 6.75 3.27
N LEU A 8 -6.15 6.76 4.20
CA LEU A 8 -6.06 5.86 5.33
C LEU A 8 -7.07 6.24 6.41
N LYS A 9 -7.84 5.25 6.85
CA LYS A 9 -8.76 5.33 7.98
C LYS A 9 -8.11 4.77 9.24
N ASP A 10 -8.73 5.02 10.38
CA ASP A 10 -8.27 4.52 11.68
C ASP A 10 -8.02 2.99 11.67
N THR A 11 -8.92 2.22 11.07
CA THR A 11 -8.76 0.77 10.91
C THR A 11 -7.52 0.37 10.10
N ASP A 12 -7.17 1.18 9.10
CA ASP A 12 -6.01 0.95 8.25
C ASP A 12 -4.73 1.19 9.03
N ILE A 13 -4.68 2.22 9.88
CA ILE A 13 -3.50 2.54 10.70
C ILE A 13 -3.32 1.53 11.83
N GLN A 14 -4.39 1.15 12.52
CA GLN A 14 -4.30 0.36 13.76
C GLN A 14 -4.29 -1.15 13.55
N PHE A 15 -4.98 -1.66 12.52
CA PHE A 15 -5.25 -3.10 12.41
C PHE A 15 -4.87 -3.69 11.06
N ARG A 16 -5.52 -3.24 9.98
CA ARG A 16 -5.39 -3.83 8.64
C ARG A 16 -5.81 -2.85 7.57
N PHE A 17 -5.09 -2.83 6.46
CA PHE A 17 -5.45 -2.01 5.32
C PHE A 17 -6.36 -2.77 4.36
N SER A 18 -7.60 -2.30 4.20
CA SER A 18 -8.55 -2.85 3.21
C SER A 18 -8.57 -2.01 1.94
N PHE A 19 -8.72 -2.63 0.78
CA PHE A 19 -8.77 -1.90 -0.50
C PHE A 19 -9.82 -2.48 -1.47
N PRO A 20 -10.18 -1.76 -2.54
CA PRO A 20 -11.23 -2.21 -3.45
C PRO A 20 -10.91 -3.56 -4.12
N SER A 21 -11.86 -4.51 -4.12
CA SER A 21 -11.70 -5.85 -4.69
C SER A 21 -11.32 -5.83 -6.18
N ARG A 22 -11.70 -4.78 -6.92
CA ARG A 22 -11.32 -4.58 -8.33
C ARG A 22 -9.80 -4.58 -8.56
N SER A 23 -9.01 -4.22 -7.55
CA SER A 23 -7.54 -4.18 -7.63
C SER A 23 -6.90 -5.57 -7.61
N LEU A 24 -7.64 -6.61 -7.22
CA LEU A 24 -7.15 -8.00 -7.24
C LEU A 24 -6.82 -8.49 -8.65
N ARG A 25 -7.41 -7.90 -9.71
CA ARG A 25 -7.10 -8.24 -11.10
C ARG A 25 -5.62 -8.03 -11.48
N TYR A 26 -4.89 -7.25 -10.70
CA TYR A 26 -3.47 -6.94 -10.92
C TYR A 26 -2.52 -7.80 -10.08
N LEU A 27 -3.07 -8.67 -9.23
CA LEU A 27 -2.32 -9.51 -8.30
C LEU A 27 -2.54 -10.98 -8.68
N ASP A 28 -1.46 -11.73 -8.80
CA ASP A 28 -1.53 -13.17 -8.99
C ASP A 28 -1.42 -13.88 -7.64
N PHE A 29 -2.38 -14.76 -7.36
CA PHE A 29 -2.45 -15.54 -6.13
C PHE A 29 -2.06 -17.00 -6.34
N ALA A 30 -1.79 -17.43 -7.58
CA ALA A 30 -1.42 -18.81 -7.91
C ALA A 30 -2.37 -19.87 -7.30
N GLY A 31 -3.66 -19.56 -7.20
CA GLY A 31 -4.69 -20.44 -6.62
C GLY A 31 -4.83 -20.41 -5.08
N ASP A 32 -4.02 -19.62 -4.37
CA ASP A 32 -4.09 -19.48 -2.91
C ASP A 32 -5.04 -18.32 -2.48
N PHE A 33 -5.31 -18.25 -1.18
CA PHE A 33 -6.05 -17.17 -0.50
C PHE A 33 -5.18 -15.96 -0.19
N PHE A 34 -3.85 -16.07 -0.30
CA PHE A 34 -2.92 -14.98 -0.06
C PHE A 34 -1.74 -14.94 -1.03
N VAL A 35 -1.14 -13.77 -1.18
CA VAL A 35 0.12 -13.57 -1.91
C VAL A 35 1.03 -12.63 -1.12
N ASP A 36 2.32 -12.96 -1.08
CA ASP A 36 3.36 -12.11 -0.51
C ASP A 36 3.92 -11.18 -1.61
N LEU A 37 3.46 -9.93 -1.60
CA LEU A 37 3.91 -8.92 -2.53
C LEU A 37 5.29 -8.43 -2.12
N LYS A 38 6.29 -8.67 -2.98
CA LYS A 38 7.57 -7.94 -2.87
C LYS A 38 7.31 -6.54 -3.40
N VAL A 39 7.47 -5.52 -2.56
CA VAL A 39 7.27 -4.12 -2.92
C VAL A 39 8.54 -3.32 -2.63
N LYS A 40 8.87 -2.36 -3.50
CA LYS A 40 9.87 -1.32 -3.23
C LYS A 40 9.17 -0.14 -2.56
N ASP A 41 9.69 0.33 -1.42
CA ASP A 41 9.16 1.53 -0.78
C ASP A 41 9.79 2.82 -1.33
N SER A 42 9.32 3.99 -0.87
CA SER A 42 9.87 5.28 -1.31
C SER A 42 11.33 5.52 -0.91
N SER A 43 11.85 4.81 0.11
CA SER A 43 13.28 4.79 0.45
C SER A 43 14.11 3.85 -0.47
N GLY A 44 13.46 3.13 -1.38
CA GLY A 44 14.09 2.17 -2.27
C GLY A 44 14.30 0.78 -1.66
N LYS A 45 13.85 0.55 -0.42
CA LYS A 45 13.99 -0.72 0.29
C LYS A 45 12.93 -1.72 -0.18
N LEU A 46 13.37 -2.96 -0.43
CA LEU A 46 12.46 -4.07 -0.69
C LEU A 46 11.80 -4.56 0.60
N ARG A 47 10.49 -4.73 0.55
CA ARG A 47 9.63 -5.20 1.64
C ARG A 47 8.73 -6.30 1.15
N VAL A 48 8.24 -7.11 2.09
CA VAL A 48 7.19 -8.09 1.81
C VAL A 48 5.92 -7.66 2.53
N ILE A 49 4.85 -7.45 1.77
CA ILE A 49 3.52 -7.16 2.29
C ILE A 49 2.56 -8.26 1.83
N ARG A 50 1.90 -8.93 2.78
CA ARG A 50 0.95 -10.00 2.48
C ARG A 50 -0.42 -9.45 2.13
N CYS A 51 -0.86 -9.69 0.91
CA CYS A 51 -2.25 -9.50 0.50
C CYS A 51 -3.05 -10.78 0.76
N ARG A 52 -4.25 -10.66 1.34
CA ARG A 52 -5.22 -11.76 1.50
C ARG A 52 -6.52 -11.42 0.79
N LYS A 53 -7.07 -12.40 0.07
CA LYS A 53 -8.49 -12.42 -0.29
C LYS A 53 -9.31 -12.69 0.97
N ARG A 54 -10.56 -12.25 0.97
CA ARG A 54 -11.52 -12.55 2.03
C ARG A 54 -12.78 -13.09 1.38
N ASP A 55 -13.31 -14.15 1.95
CA ASP A 55 -14.61 -14.72 1.59
C ASP A 55 -15.66 -14.28 2.64
N GLY A 56 -16.92 -14.10 2.21
CA GLY A 56 -18.05 -13.69 3.05
C GLY A 56 -18.51 -12.24 2.84
N ASP A 57 -19.35 -11.73 3.74
CA ASP A 57 -20.02 -10.41 3.64
C ASP A 57 -19.07 -9.20 3.58
N TYR A 58 -17.80 -9.42 3.96
CA TYR A 58 -16.71 -8.44 3.87
C TYR A 58 -15.61 -8.96 2.95
N ASP A 59 -15.93 -8.99 1.67
CA ASP A 59 -15.12 -9.50 0.54
C ASP A 59 -13.90 -8.64 0.20
N LYS A 60 -13.74 -7.48 0.85
CA LYS A 60 -12.64 -6.57 0.57
C LYS A 60 -11.31 -7.21 0.94
N PRO A 61 -10.35 -7.30 0.00
CA PRO A 61 -9.02 -7.80 0.29
C PRO A 61 -8.29 -6.90 1.28
N VAL A 62 -7.31 -7.50 1.96
CA VAL A 62 -6.53 -6.80 2.99
C VAL A 62 -5.03 -6.96 2.79
N LEU A 63 -4.29 -5.90 3.05
CA LEU A 63 -2.86 -5.99 3.37
C LEU A 63 -2.74 -6.27 4.87
N SER A 64 -2.03 -7.34 5.19
CA SER A 64 -1.92 -7.90 6.54
C SER A 64 -0.48 -7.82 7.03
N LYS A 65 0.30 -8.90 6.90
CA LYS A 65 1.72 -8.94 7.29
C LYS A 65 2.49 -7.85 6.55
N GLY A 66 3.36 -7.15 7.27
CA GLY A 66 4.23 -6.09 6.72
C GLY A 66 3.57 -4.72 6.61
N TRP A 67 2.23 -4.63 6.63
CA TRP A 67 1.52 -3.36 6.52
C TRP A 67 1.74 -2.46 7.75
N LEU A 68 1.50 -2.97 8.97
CA LEU A 68 1.69 -2.16 10.19
C LEU A 68 3.16 -1.75 10.40
N GLN A 69 4.11 -2.57 9.92
CA GLN A 69 5.52 -2.17 9.92
C GLN A 69 5.76 -1.01 8.94
N PHE A 70 5.11 -0.99 7.79
CA PHE A 70 5.17 0.15 6.87
C PHE A 70 4.52 1.40 7.46
N VAL A 71 3.39 1.27 8.16
CA VAL A 71 2.76 2.36 8.92
C VAL A 71 3.72 2.94 9.95
N ALA A 72 4.38 2.09 10.74
CA ALA A 72 5.34 2.52 11.75
C ALA A 72 6.59 3.18 11.13
N ASP A 73 7.18 2.55 10.12
CA ASP A 73 8.40 3.04 9.45
C ASP A 73 8.22 4.40 8.77
N TYR A 74 6.99 4.79 8.42
CA TYR A 74 6.68 6.06 7.75
C TYR A 74 5.81 6.99 8.59
N GLU A 75 5.56 6.64 9.86
CA GLU A 75 4.68 7.40 10.78
C GLU A 75 3.36 7.81 10.13
N LEU A 76 2.71 6.85 9.46
CA LEU A 76 1.47 7.11 8.76
C LEU A 76 0.34 7.39 9.75
N ARG A 77 -0.52 8.33 9.38
CA ARG A 77 -1.67 8.75 10.19
C ARG A 77 -2.95 8.75 9.36
N VAL A 78 -4.08 8.83 10.06
CA VAL A 78 -5.39 8.99 9.43
C VAL A 78 -5.37 10.23 8.52
N GLY A 79 -5.85 10.08 7.29
CA GLY A 79 -5.83 11.13 6.26
C GLY A 79 -4.59 11.14 5.36
N ASP A 80 -3.54 10.37 5.66
CA ASP A 80 -2.50 10.07 4.68
C ASP A 80 -3.04 9.14 3.58
N MET A 81 -2.32 9.02 2.47
CA MET A 81 -2.69 8.18 1.34
C MET A 81 -1.63 7.10 1.10
N ALA A 82 -2.07 5.86 0.91
CA ALA A 82 -1.22 4.80 0.41
C ALA A 82 -1.52 4.53 -1.07
N VAL A 83 -0.47 4.41 -1.87
CA VAL A 83 -0.53 4.12 -3.31
C VAL A 83 0.30 2.88 -3.61
N LEU A 84 -0.32 1.88 -4.25
CA LEU A 84 0.40 0.73 -4.78
C LEU A 84 0.45 0.84 -6.29
N LEU A 85 1.67 0.81 -6.82
CA LEU A 85 1.98 0.87 -8.24
C LEU A 85 2.55 -0.48 -8.67
N ARG A 86 2.20 -0.92 -9.86
CA ARG A 86 2.87 -2.00 -10.59
C ARG A 86 3.94 -1.38 -11.48
N GLU A 87 5.15 -1.92 -11.41
CA GLU A 87 6.27 -1.56 -12.27
C GLU A 87 6.37 -2.60 -13.40
N ASP A 88 6.43 -2.13 -14.64
CA ASP A 88 6.54 -3.00 -15.82
C ASP A 88 8.01 -3.36 -16.12
N ASP A 89 8.96 -2.68 -15.47
CA ASP A 89 10.38 -2.94 -15.58
C ASP A 89 10.88 -3.83 -14.43
N HIS A 90 11.15 -5.09 -14.75
CA HIS A 90 11.63 -6.10 -13.79
C HIS A 90 13.08 -5.88 -13.33
N LEU A 91 13.81 -4.91 -13.90
CA LEU A 91 15.19 -4.61 -13.51
C LEU A 91 15.31 -4.01 -12.09
N LEU A 92 14.20 -3.51 -11.53
CA LEU A 92 14.17 -2.82 -10.22
C LEU A 92 14.04 -3.75 -9.00
N GLY A 93 14.08 -5.07 -9.20
CA GLY A 93 14.09 -6.08 -8.13
C GLY A 93 12.74 -6.35 -7.47
N SER A 94 11.68 -5.68 -7.91
CA SER A 94 10.28 -5.90 -7.51
C SER A 94 9.35 -5.52 -8.66
N GLN A 95 8.17 -6.16 -8.70
CA GLN A 95 7.09 -5.83 -9.64
C GLN A 95 6.18 -4.70 -9.14
N PHE A 96 6.38 -4.24 -7.90
CA PHE A 96 5.48 -3.32 -7.23
C PHE A 96 6.25 -2.27 -6.45
N ARG A 97 5.69 -1.07 -6.41
CA ARG A 97 6.16 0.03 -5.56
C ARG A 97 5.03 0.49 -4.66
N ILE A 98 5.33 0.75 -3.39
CA ILE A 98 4.39 1.33 -2.44
C ILE A 98 4.86 2.71 -2.00
N GLU A 99 3.96 3.67 -2.06
CA GLU A 99 4.19 5.05 -1.69
C GLU A 99 3.20 5.48 -0.60
N ALA A 100 3.69 6.32 0.30
CA ALA A 100 2.86 7.04 1.25
C ALA A 100 2.88 8.53 0.90
N LYS A 101 1.72 9.16 0.89
CA LYS A 101 1.55 10.59 0.59
C LYS A 101 0.76 11.28 1.69
N ARG A 102 1.08 12.55 1.92
CA ARG A 102 0.43 13.39 2.92
C ARG A 102 0.05 14.72 2.29
N LYS A 103 -1.14 15.21 2.65
CA LYS A 103 -1.58 16.54 2.24
C LYS A 103 -0.67 17.59 2.86
N ILE A 104 -0.11 18.44 2.01
CA ILE A 104 0.69 19.60 2.37
C ILE A 104 0.13 20.84 1.67
N ILE A 105 0.31 22.01 2.28
CA ILE A 105 -0.08 23.28 1.67
C ILE A 105 1.15 23.90 1.02
N LEU A 106 1.16 23.97 -0.31
CA LEU A 106 2.19 24.66 -1.08
C LEU A 106 1.54 25.77 -1.91
N PHE A 107 2.06 26.99 -1.80
CA PHE A 107 1.52 28.16 -2.51
C PHE A 107 0.00 28.36 -2.32
N ARG A 108 -0.49 28.17 -1.08
CA ARG A 108 -1.92 28.23 -0.70
C ARG A 108 -2.82 27.20 -1.41
N LYS A 109 -2.25 26.13 -1.96
CA LYS A 109 -2.98 25.00 -2.56
C LYS A 109 -2.66 23.72 -1.80
N GLU A 110 -3.66 22.88 -1.61
CA GLU A 110 -3.49 21.54 -1.06
C GLU A 110 -2.95 20.61 -2.15
N VAL A 111 -1.83 19.95 -1.87
CA VAL A 111 -1.21 18.96 -2.76
C VAL A 111 -0.77 17.73 -1.95
N TRP A 112 -0.64 16.59 -2.63
CA TRP A 112 -0.08 15.37 -2.03
C TRP A 112 1.44 15.35 -2.19
N GLY A 113 2.16 15.41 -1.07
CA GLY A 113 3.62 15.22 -1.02
C GLY A 113 4.00 13.85 -0.48
N ASP A 114 5.18 13.35 -0.86
CA ASP A 114 5.67 12.06 -0.36
C ASP A 114 6.00 12.11 1.13
N VAL A 115 5.71 11.03 1.84
CA VAL A 115 6.08 10.86 3.25
C VAL A 115 7.46 10.18 3.30
N PRO A 116 8.49 10.83 3.87
CA PRO A 116 9.79 10.21 4.05
C PRO A 116 9.71 9.13 5.13
N ARG A 117 10.64 8.19 5.07
CA ARG A 117 10.79 7.19 6.13
C ARG A 117 11.23 7.87 7.44
N ALA A 118 10.67 7.45 8.56
CA ALA A 118 11.16 7.82 9.89
C ALA A 118 12.54 7.20 10.14
N ASN A 119 13.43 7.98 10.77
CA ASN A 119 14.82 7.60 11.06
C ASN A 119 14.90 6.47 12.09
#